data_AF-A0A8S0VI15-F1
#
_entry.id   AF-A0A8S0VI15-F1
#
_cell.length_a   1.000
_cell.length_b   1.000
_cell.length_c   1.000
_cell.angle_alpha   90.00
_cell.angle_beta   90.00
_cell.angle_gamma   90.00
#
_symmetry.space_group_name_H-M   'P 1'
#
loop_
_entity.id
_entity.type
_entity.pdbx_description
1 polymer ?
#
loop_
_entity_poly.entity_id
_entity_poly.type
_entity_poly.pdbx_seq_one_letter_code
_entity_poly.pdbx_strand_id
1 'polypeptide(L)'
;MTEVIPGLQGDVPADYPRKFPYINGRTNVAACAKNFVGDGGTTNGFEENNTVTDWNGLLSIHMPPHLDAISRGMATVMISY
;
A
#
# COMPACT_ATOMS: atom_id res chain seq x y z
N MET A 1 -8.58 -0.02 5.93
CA MET A 1 -9.34 0.68 4.85
C MET A 1 -8.76 0.38 3.46
N THR A 2 -8.22 -0.82 3.23
CA THR A 2 -7.62 -1.24 1.94
C THR A 2 -8.66 -1.74 0.92
N GLU A 3 -9.94 -1.81 1.31
CA GLU A 3 -11.07 -2.16 0.40
C GLU A 3 -11.25 -1.17 -0.75
N VAL A 4 -10.65 0.03 -0.67
CA VAL A 4 -10.57 0.94 -1.82
C VAL A 4 -9.85 0.31 -3.01
N ILE A 5 -8.93 -0.63 -2.78
CA ILE A 5 -8.14 -1.29 -3.81
C ILE A 5 -9.02 -2.12 -4.75
N PRO A 6 -9.80 -3.11 -4.29
CA PRO A 6 -10.75 -3.80 -5.15
C PRO A 6 -11.85 -2.88 -5.67
N GLY A 7 -12.21 -1.81 -4.96
CA GLY A 7 -13.11 -0.78 -5.51
C GLY A 7 -12.56 -0.10 -6.78
N LEU A 8 -11.26 0.18 -6.82
CA LEU A 8 -10.57 0.80 -7.96
C LEU A 8 -10.18 -0.21 -9.05
N GLN A 9 -9.57 -1.32 -8.64
CA GLN A 9 -8.96 -2.32 -9.52
C GLN A 9 -9.89 -3.49 -9.87
N GLY A 10 -10.95 -3.71 -9.11
CA GLY A 10 -11.76 -4.93 -9.15
C GLY A 10 -11.22 -6.01 -8.20
N ASP A 11 -12.10 -6.94 -7.83
CA ASP A 11 -11.75 -8.10 -6.99
C ASP A 11 -10.82 -9.07 -7.72
N VAL A 12 -9.80 -9.55 -7.00
CA VAL A 12 -8.91 -10.59 -7.51
C VAL A 12 -9.67 -11.93 -7.64
N PRO A 13 -9.45 -12.70 -8.72
CA PRO A 13 -10.02 -14.05 -8.86
C PRO A 13 -9.56 -15.01 -7.76
N ALA A 14 -10.32 -16.08 -7.51
CA ALA A 14 -10.01 -17.06 -6.47
C ALA A 14 -8.69 -17.81 -6.69
N ASP A 15 -8.27 -17.97 -7.94
CA ASP A 15 -7.03 -18.63 -8.38
C ASP A 15 -5.90 -17.63 -8.69
N TYR A 16 -6.05 -16.37 -8.27
CA TYR A 16 -5.11 -15.31 -8.59
C TYR A 16 -3.73 -15.54 -7.94
N PRO A 17 -2.62 -15.41 -8.69
CA PRO A 17 -1.28 -15.53 -8.13
C PRO A 17 -1.04 -14.50 -7.04
N ARG A 18 -0.65 -14.96 -5.85
CA ARG A 18 -0.39 -14.08 -4.72
C ARG A 18 0.69 -13.06 -5.08
N LYS A 19 0.50 -11.81 -4.63
CA LYS A 19 1.48 -10.71 -4.74
C LYS A 19 1.78 -10.27 -6.19
N PHE A 20 0.87 -10.50 -7.13
CA PHE A 20 0.97 -9.99 -8.49
C PHE A 20 0.05 -8.75 -8.68
N PRO A 21 0.35 -7.82 -9.61
CA PRO A 21 -0.53 -6.68 -9.96
C PRO A 21 -1.83 -7.08 -10.67
N TYR A 22 -2.98 -6.55 -10.25
CA TYR A 22 -4.30 -6.86 -10.82
C TYR A 22 -5.10 -5.60 -11.21
N ILE A 23 -5.76 -5.64 -12.37
CA ILE A 23 -6.75 -4.65 -12.82
C ILE A 23 -7.81 -5.39 -13.67
N ASN A 24 -9.09 -5.28 -13.31
CA ASN A 24 -10.23 -5.95 -13.93
C ASN A 24 -10.69 -5.27 -15.24
N GLY A 25 -9.78 -5.13 -16.19
CA GLY A 25 -10.09 -4.62 -17.52
C GLY A 25 -10.26 -3.11 -17.62
N ARG A 26 -10.90 -2.65 -18.71
CA ARG A 26 -10.85 -1.25 -19.18
C ARG A 26 -11.70 -0.25 -18.38
N THR A 27 -12.60 -0.73 -17.53
CA THR A 27 -13.47 0.11 -16.69
C THR A 27 -12.92 0.33 -15.29
N ASN A 28 -11.81 -0.32 -14.96
CA ASN A 28 -11.09 -0.19 -13.69
C ASN A 28 -9.79 0.59 -13.89
N VAL A 29 -9.20 1.04 -12.79
CA VAL A 29 -7.98 1.84 -12.80
C VAL A 29 -6.90 1.19 -11.94
N ALA A 30 -5.63 1.41 -12.30
CA ALA A 30 -4.51 1.01 -11.46
C ALA A 30 -4.52 1.82 -10.16
N ALA A 31 -4.53 1.16 -9.00
CA ALA A 31 -4.37 1.82 -7.72
C ALA A 31 -2.88 1.96 -7.36
N CYS A 32 -2.62 2.81 -6.37
CA CYS A 32 -1.28 3.03 -5.84
C CYS A 32 -1.31 3.03 -4.31
N ALA A 33 -0.54 2.13 -3.68
CA ALA A 33 -0.26 2.22 -2.25
C ALA A 33 0.83 3.26 -2.03
N LYS A 34 0.54 4.29 -1.25
CA LYS A 34 1.46 5.39 -0.99
C LYS A 34 1.23 6.01 0.40
N ASN A 35 2.25 6.59 1.01
CA ASN A 35 3.65 6.62 0.56
C ASN A 35 4.49 5.55 1.29
N PHE A 36 5.27 4.74 0.56
CA PHE A 36 6.09 3.68 1.14
C PHE A 36 7.44 4.22 1.63
N VAL A 37 7.81 4.14 2.91
CA VAL A 37 6.99 3.73 4.07
C VAL A 37 7.38 4.58 5.28
N GLY A 38 6.44 4.78 6.21
CA GLY A 38 6.67 5.58 7.41
C GLY A 38 6.44 7.07 7.19
N ASP A 39 5.82 7.46 6.08
CA ASP A 39 5.39 8.82 5.75
C ASP A 39 4.59 9.50 6.88
N GLY A 40 3.70 8.77 7.56
CA GLY A 40 2.94 9.30 8.70
C GLY A 40 3.68 9.36 10.05
N GLY A 41 4.95 8.93 10.11
CA GLY A 41 5.72 8.78 11.36
C GLY A 41 6.76 9.87 11.61
N THR A 42 6.77 10.93 10.82
CA THR A 42 7.86 11.91 10.84
C THR A 42 7.95 12.66 12.17
N THR A 43 9.17 13.05 12.53
CA THR A 43 9.44 13.77 13.78
C THR A 43 8.62 15.06 13.82
N ASN A 44 7.78 15.20 14.85
CA ASN A 44 6.82 16.30 15.04
C ASN A 44 5.76 16.46 13.93
N GLY A 45 5.60 15.46 13.05
CA GLY A 45 4.66 15.53 11.92
C GLY A 45 5.09 16.52 10.84
N PHE A 46 6.39 16.82 10.71
CA PHE A 46 6.89 17.63 9.61
C PHE A 46 6.87 16.83 8.30
N GLU A 47 6.28 17.41 7.26
CA GLU A 47 6.22 16.80 5.92
C GLU A 47 7.64 16.49 5.41
N GLU A 48 7.81 15.33 4.75
CA GLU A 48 9.08 14.86 4.15
C GLU A 48 10.26 14.74 5.12
N ASN A 49 10.00 14.73 6.43
CA ASN A 49 11.04 14.70 7.45
C ASN A 49 11.35 13.27 7.95
N ASN A 50 12.35 13.15 8.82
CA ASN A 50 12.81 11.88 9.33
C ASN A 50 11.80 11.20 10.26
N THR A 51 11.41 9.96 9.92
CA THR A 51 10.67 9.03 10.78
C THR A 51 11.67 8.23 11.62
N VAL A 52 11.78 8.58 12.91
CA VAL A 52 12.71 7.93 13.84
C VAL A 52 11.98 6.82 14.59
N THR A 53 12.17 5.58 14.16
CA THR A 53 11.60 4.39 14.80
C THR A 53 12.55 3.20 14.66
N ASP A 54 12.40 2.18 15.50
CA ASP A 54 13.13 0.94 15.34
C ASP A 54 12.47 0.04 14.29
N TRP A 55 13.12 -1.07 13.95
CA TRP A 55 12.60 -2.00 12.94
C TRP A 55 11.22 -2.56 13.31
N ASN A 56 11.01 -2.85 14.60
CA ASN A 56 9.75 -3.39 15.07
C ASN A 56 8.62 -2.36 14.99
N GLY A 57 8.87 -1.11 15.35
CA GLY A 57 7.94 0.00 15.20
C GLY A 57 7.57 0.24 13.74
N LEU A 58 8.57 0.25 12.83
CA LEU A 58 8.33 0.36 11.40
C LEU A 58 7.40 -0.75 10.87
N LEU A 59 7.71 -2.00 11.21
CA LEU A 59 6.95 -3.16 10.73
C LEU A 59 5.56 -3.29 11.37
N SER A 60 5.39 -2.91 12.64
CA SER A 60 4.11 -3.08 13.35
C SER A 60 3.14 -1.92 13.15
N ILE A 61 3.64 -0.72 12.84
CA ILE A 61 2.80 0.48 12.70
C ILE A 61 2.62 0.87 11.24
N HIS A 62 3.71 1.01 10.48
CA HIS A 62 3.67 1.64 9.15
C HIS A 62 3.57 0.65 7.99
N MET A 63 4.03 -0.59 8.18
CA MET A 63 4.02 -1.62 7.15
C MET A 63 2.70 -2.42 6.98
N PRO A 64 1.85 -2.66 8.00
CA PRO A 64 0.74 -3.62 7.86
C PRO A 64 -0.23 -3.35 6.69
N PRO A 65 -0.62 -2.10 6.39
CA PRO A 65 -1.51 -1.82 5.26
C PRO A 65 -0.90 -2.18 3.89
N HIS A 66 0.43 -2.15 3.74
CA HIS A 66 1.09 -2.52 2.49
C HIS A 66 1.02 -4.02 2.21
N LEU A 67 1.11 -4.87 3.25
CA LEU A 67 0.97 -6.33 3.09
C LEU A 67 -0.44 -6.69 2.63
N ASP A 68 -1.45 -6.06 3.23
CA ASP A 68 -2.84 -6.23 2.86
C ASP A 68 -3.09 -5.70 1.43
N ALA A 69 -2.55 -4.54 1.08
CA ALA A 69 -2.62 -4.00 -0.28
C ALA A 69 -2.04 -4.94 -1.34
N ILE A 70 -0.86 -5.51 -1.08
CA ILE A 70 -0.22 -6.50 -1.97
C ILE A 70 -1.09 -7.76 -2.12
N SER A 71 -1.73 -8.21 -1.02
CA SER A 71 -2.61 -9.38 -1.07
C SER A 71 -3.85 -9.17 -1.94
N ARG A 72 -4.26 -7.91 -2.13
CA ARG A 72 -5.38 -7.47 -2.97
C ARG A 72 -4.97 -7.11 -4.40
N GLY A 73 -3.74 -7.46 -4.80
CA GLY A 73 -3.25 -7.25 -6.15
C GLY A 73 -2.90 -5.80 -6.47
N MET A 74 -2.47 -5.01 -5.50
CA MET A 74 -2.03 -3.61 -5.69
C MET A 74 -1.13 -3.46 -6.93
N ALA A 75 -1.52 -2.59 -7.85
CA ALA A 75 -0.81 -2.44 -9.12
C ALA A 75 0.52 -1.69 -8.99
N THR A 76 0.58 -0.69 -8.11
CA THR A 76 1.76 0.17 -7.96
C THR A 76 2.01 0.56 -6.51
N VAL A 77 3.27 0.89 -6.20
CA VAL A 77 3.68 1.45 -4.90
C VAL A 77 4.51 2.70 -5.18
N MET A 78 4.18 3.80 -4.51
CA MET A 78 4.92 5.06 -4.61
C MET A 78 5.72 5.27 -3.33
N ILE A 79 6.99 5.64 -3.47
CA ILE A 79 7.92 5.85 -2.36
C ILE A 79 7.60 7.17 -1.65
N SER A 80 7.87 7.23 -0.35
CA SER A 80 7.92 8.48 0.41
C SER A 80 9.00 9.41 -0.15
N TYR A 81 8.81 10.71 0.07
CA TYR A 81 9.91 11.66 -0.05
C TYR A 81 11.05 11.30 0.91
#